data_AF-A0A496UNJ9-F1
#
_entry.id   AF-A0A496UNJ9-F1
#
_cell.length_a   1.000
_cell.length_b   1.000
_cell.length_c   1.000
_cell.angle_alpha   90.00
_cell.angle_beta   90.00
_cell.angle_gamma   90.00
#
_symmetry.space_group_name_H-M   'P 1'
#
loop_
_entity.id
_entity.type
_entity.pdbx_description
1 polymer ?
#
loop_
_entity_poly.entity_id
_entity_poly.type
_entity_poly.pdbx_seq_one_letter_code
_entity_poly.pdbx_strand_id
1 'polypeptide(L)' 'MTLQRPVIIPELCTGCGLCENRCPVGGQAAIRVSSVGESRDPRNQMLQRVVKTAAVEG' A
#
# COMPACT_ATOMS: atom_id res chain seq x y z
N MET A 1 -7.26 23.69 -17.20
CA MET A 1 -7.10 23.31 -15.78
C MET A 1 -6.85 21.80 -15.72
N THR A 2 -5.70 21.34 -15.22
CA THR A 2 -5.36 19.90 -15.14
C THR A 2 -5.48 19.41 -13.71
N LEU A 3 -6.31 18.40 -13.50
CA LEU A 3 -6.54 17.82 -12.17
C LEU A 3 -5.29 17.07 -11.70
N GLN A 4 -4.74 17.45 -10.55
CA GLN A 4 -3.57 16.79 -9.96
C GLN A 4 -4.00 15.56 -9.18
N ARG A 5 -3.18 14.49 -9.22
CA ARG A 5 -3.40 13.27 -8.45
C ARG A 5 -2.39 13.21 -7.30
N PRO A 6 -2.78 12.67 -6.14
CA PRO A 6 -1.84 12.48 -5.05
C PRO A 6 -0.82 11.40 -5.43
N VAL A 7 0.40 11.53 -4.92
CA VAL A 7 1.50 10.57 -5.13
C VAL A 7 1.96 10.09 -3.76
N ILE A 8 2.12 8.78 -3.60
CA ILE A 8 2.68 8.18 -2.40
C ILE A 8 4.15 7.86 -2.65
N ILE A 9 4.98 8.21 -1.68
CA ILE A 9 6.37 7.76 -1.56
C ILE A 9 6.36 6.62 -0.53
N PRO A 10 6.46 5.34 -0.94
CA PRO A 10 6.25 4.19 -0.05
C PRO A 10 7.16 4.21 1.18
N GLU A 11 8.39 4.68 1.02
CA GLU A 11 9.42 4.73 2.07
C GLU A 11 9.08 5.71 3.18
N LEU A 12 8.20 6.68 2.92
CA LEU A 12 7.71 7.67 3.89
C LEU A 12 6.31 7.34 4.42
N CYS A 13 5.61 6.38 3.82
CA CYS A 13 4.26 6.02 4.21
C CYS A 13 4.28 5.21 5.51
N THR A 14 3.70 5.75 6.58
CA THR A 14 3.63 5.05 7.88
C THR A 14 2.38 4.18 8.04
N GLY A 15 1.50 4.14 7.03
CA GLY A 15 0.23 3.41 7.11
C GLY A 15 -0.85 4.08 7.98
N CYS A 16 -0.77 5.40 8.22
CA CYS A 16 -1.70 6.11 9.11
C CYS A 16 -3.15 6.25 8.61
N GLY A 17 -3.43 6.00 7.33
CA GLY A 17 -4.78 6.05 6.76
C GLY A 17 -5.36 7.46 6.54
N LEU A 18 -4.64 8.55 6.84
CA LEU A 18 -5.16 9.91 6.63
C LEU A 18 -5.48 10.21 5.17
N CYS A 19 -4.66 9.73 4.24
CA CYS A 19 -4.87 9.91 2.81
C CYS A 19 -6.18 9.29 2.30
N GLU A 20 -6.61 8.18 2.89
CA GLU A 20 -7.88 7.51 2.58
C GLU A 20 -9.05 8.22 3.28
N ASN A 21 -8.94 8.42 4.59
CA ASN A 21 -10.02 8.95 5.44
C ASN A 21 -10.31 10.44 5.24
N ARG A 22 -9.36 11.21 4.67
CA ARG A 22 -9.51 12.65 4.38
C ARG A 22 -9.62 12.94 2.88
N CYS A 23 -9.83 11.92 2.06
CA CYS A 23 -9.95 12.11 0.63
C CYS A 23 -11.12 13.08 0.32
N PRO A 24 -10.89 14.21 -0.36
CA PRO A 24 -11.91 15.25 -0.54
C PRO A 24 -12.90 14.93 -1.68
N VAL A 25 -12.65 13.87 -2.45
CA VAL A 25 -13.51 13.47 -3.57
C VAL A 25 -14.58 12.49 -3.09
N GLY A 26 -15.78 12.63 -3.63
CA GLY A 26 -16.84 11.65 -3.43
C GLY A 26 -16.53 10.34 -4.14
N GLY A 27 -17.03 9.23 -3.60
CA GLY A 27 -16.82 7.89 -4.16
C GLY A 27 -15.61 7.19 -3.56
N GLN A 28 -14.81 6.54 -4.40
CA GLN A 28 -13.64 5.78 -3.94
C GLN A 28 -12.46 6.71 -3.70
N ALA A 29 -11.83 6.58 -2.53
CA ALA A 29 -10.63 7.34 -2.20
C ALA A 29 -9.50 7.06 -3.21
N ALA A 30 -8.77 8.11 -3.58
CA ALA A 30 -7.68 8.02 -4.55
C ALA A 30 -6.50 7.18 -4.05
N ILE A 31 -6.32 7.11 -2.73
CA ILE A 31 -5.32 6.28 -2.05
C ILE A 31 -6.08 5.44 -1.01
N ARG A 32 -5.71 4.16 -0.89
CA ARG A 32 -6.26 3.24 0.11
C ARG A 32 -5.15 2.63 0.93
N VAL A 33 -5.37 2.44 2.21
CA VAL A 33 -4.40 1.84 3.12
C VAL A 33 -4.91 0.48 3.56
N SER A 34 -4.05 -0.53 3.51
CA SER A 34 -4.37 -1.89 3.95
C SER A 34 -3.22 -2.44 4.80
N SER A 35 -3.50 -3.41 5.66
CA SER A 35 -2.47 -4.09 6.43
C SER A 35 -1.64 -5.09 5.61
N VAL A 36 -1.95 -5.30 4.34
CA VAL A 36 -1.22 -6.21 3.45
C VAL A 36 0.27 -5.83 3.42
N GLY A 37 1.13 -6.81 3.67
CA GLY A 37 2.58 -6.66 3.76
C GLY A 37 3.10 -6.33 5.15
N GLU A 38 2.26 -6.30 6.20
CA GLU A 38 2.73 -6.07 7.56
C GLU A 38 3.50 -7.27 8.15
N SER A 39 4.30 -7.01 9.20
CA SER A 39 5.09 -8.04 9.89
C SER A 39 4.35 -8.77 11.01
N ARG A 40 3.18 -8.26 11.46
CA ARG A 40 2.45 -8.81 12.62
C ARG A 40 1.77 -10.14 12.34
N ASP A 41 1.23 -10.34 11.13
CA ASP A 41 0.58 -11.58 10.72
C ASP A 41 1.33 -12.17 9.51
N PRO A 42 1.96 -13.35 9.63
CA PRO A 42 2.70 -13.97 8.54
C PRO A 42 1.82 -14.38 7.36
N ARG A 43 0.49 -14.37 7.48
CA ARG A 43 -0.43 -14.63 6.37
C ARG A 43 -0.77 -13.37 5.57
N ASN A 44 -0.51 -12.19 6.15
CA ASN A 44 -0.85 -10.92 5.54
C ASN A 44 0.27 -10.44 4.60
N GLN A 45 0.71 -11.33 3.71
CA GLN A 45 1.81 -11.06 2.79
C GLN A 45 1.29 -10.39 1.51
N MET A 46 2.04 -9.42 1.01
CA MET A 46 1.79 -8.88 -0.32
C MET A 46 2.19 -9.95 -1.35
N LEU A 47 1.21 -10.66 -1.90
CA LEU A 47 1.42 -11.65 -2.97
C LEU A 47 1.72 -10.94 -4.30
N GLN A 48 2.79 -10.15 -4.35
CA GLN A 48 3.33 -9.72 -5.64
C GLN A 48 3.98 -10.92 -6.31
N ARG A 49 3.85 -11.00 -7.64
CA ARG A 49 4.56 -11.94 -8.51
C ARG A 49 6.05 -11.60 -8.52
N VAL A 50 6.71 -11.63 -7.37
CA VAL A 50 8.16 -11.66 -7.27
C VAL A 50 8.54 -13.08 -7.69
N VAL A 51 9.25 -13.15 -8.81
CA VAL A 51 9.89 -14.39 -9.27
C VAL A 51 10.59 -15.03 -8.08
N LYS A 52 10.17 -16.26 -7.78
CA LYS A 52 10.78 -17.16 -6.81
C LYS A 52 12.30 -17.24 -7.04
N THR A 53 13.09 -16.53 -6.24
CA THR A 53 14.51 -16.82 -6.02
C THR A 53 14.89 -16.47 -4.58
N ALA A 54 14.33 -17.20 -3.61
CA ALA A 54 14.92 -17.42 -2.29
C ALA A 54 14.09 -18.47 -1.54
N ALA A 55 13.89 -19.63 -2.18
CA ALA A 55 13.42 -20.85 -1.52
C ALA A 55 14.20 -22.02 -2.11
N VAL A 56 15.54 -21.92 -2.03
CA VAL A 56 16.45 -23.06 -1.92
C VAL A 56 17.77 -22.48 -1.40
N GLU A 57 18.06 -22.74 -0.13
CA GLU A 57 19.40 -22.86 0.47
C GLU A 57 19.22 -23.07 1.98
N GLY A 58 19.41 -24.32 2.42
CA GLY A 58 19.40 -24.76 3.83
C GLY A 58 18.30 -25.73 4.15
#